data_AF-A0A0K1PY20-F1
#
_entry.id   AF-A0A0K1PY20-F1
#
_cell.length_a   1.000
_cell.length_b   1.000
_cell.length_c   1.000
_cell.angle_alpha   90.00
_cell.angle_beta   90.00
_cell.angle_gamma   90.00
#
_symmetry.space_group_name_H-M   'P 1'
#
loop_
_entity.id
_entity.type
_entity.pdbx_description
1 polymer ?
#
loop_
_entity_poly.entity_id
_entity_poly.type
_entity_poly.pdbx_seq_one_letter_code
_entity_poly.pdbx_strand_id
1 'polypeptide(L)'
;MSAICGMTGNHARRPDAERALGAMLELLTARAPDDASTWRDPDGAALLGFRWLKTQPDEQSPGIQHSEGRLAMTCDGHVFDGKGQGVSELLARFARSGADAWRGLDAQFALAIWDRTRAKLSLARDPLGARFLYYFSSPDGVIFSSELKSLLQHPAVPRRFDEVGVAHYLTFLNVPGPERCSTRFAESRQVRSWRSPPAASSTSAASGTFSMRPSTSGTTRTTTSRKHARSTKRPSVVAASPGRSARCSRGATTRAQM
;
A
#
# COMPACT_ATOMS: atom_id res chain seq x y z
N MET A 1 11.48 -7.88 -16.56
CA MET A 1 10.94 -8.16 -15.20
C MET A 1 11.38 -7.04 -14.28
N SER A 2 10.59 -6.61 -13.29
CA SER A 2 10.98 -5.50 -12.41
C SER A 2 10.64 -5.77 -10.94
N ALA A 3 11.08 -4.88 -10.06
CA ALA A 3 10.81 -4.92 -8.63
C ALA A 3 10.74 -3.51 -8.07
N ILE A 4 9.91 -3.32 -7.05
CA ILE A 4 9.67 -2.02 -6.42
C ILE A 4 9.85 -2.11 -4.92
N CYS A 5 10.29 -1.02 -4.30
CA CYS A 5 10.26 -0.85 -2.85
C CYS A 5 10.17 0.63 -2.50
N GLY A 6 9.86 0.94 -1.25
CA GLY A 6 9.81 2.32 -0.81
C GLY A 6 9.29 2.48 0.60
N MET A 7 9.28 3.73 1.05
CA MET A 7 8.85 4.12 2.38
C MET A 7 8.26 5.52 2.41
N THR A 8 7.39 5.80 3.37
CA THR A 8 6.72 7.10 3.56
C THR A 8 6.73 7.54 5.00
N GLY A 9 6.41 8.81 5.24
CA GLY A 9 6.28 9.38 6.57
C GLY A 9 7.63 9.56 7.25
N ASN A 10 7.66 9.34 8.56
CA ASN A 10 8.88 9.40 9.34
C ASN A 10 9.93 8.41 8.83
N HIS A 11 9.53 7.23 8.32
CA HIS A 11 10.50 6.29 7.73
C HIS A 11 11.31 6.94 6.60
N ALA A 12 10.67 7.72 5.72
CA ALA A 12 11.33 8.43 4.62
C ALA A 12 12.13 9.68 5.07
N ARG A 13 11.79 10.24 6.23
CA ARG A 13 12.44 11.43 6.80
C ARG A 13 13.68 11.13 7.63
N ARG A 14 13.92 9.86 7.97
CA ARG A 14 15.09 9.51 8.77
C ARG A 14 16.40 9.84 8.01
N PRO A 15 17.48 10.20 8.73
CA PRO A 15 18.78 10.45 8.10
C PRO A 15 19.35 9.23 7.36
N ASP A 16 19.01 8.02 7.78
CA ASP A 16 19.46 6.75 7.20
C ASP A 16 18.51 6.19 6.14
N ALA A 17 17.43 6.91 5.78
CA ALA A 17 16.37 6.38 4.92
C ALA A 17 16.84 5.99 3.51
N GLU A 18 17.73 6.78 2.89
CA GLU A 18 18.29 6.45 1.57
C GLU A 18 19.19 5.21 1.62
N ARG A 19 19.99 5.06 2.69
CA ARG A 19 20.80 3.87 2.91
C ARG A 19 19.92 2.63 3.12
N ALA A 20 18.83 2.77 3.89
CA ALA A 20 17.87 1.71 4.09
C ALA A 20 17.18 1.31 2.78
N LEU A 21 16.74 2.28 1.96
CA LEU A 21 16.18 2.03 0.64
C LEU A 21 17.18 1.31 -0.28
N GLY A 22 18.44 1.76 -0.30
CA GLY A 22 19.52 1.11 -1.06
C GLY A 22 19.69 -0.36 -0.66
N ALA A 23 19.75 -0.66 0.63
CA ALA A 23 19.82 -2.05 1.11
C ALA A 23 18.60 -2.88 0.73
N MET A 24 17.40 -2.29 0.71
CA MET A 24 16.19 -2.95 0.23
C MET A 24 16.26 -3.25 -1.29
N LEU A 25 16.83 -2.34 -2.08
CA LEU A 25 17.02 -2.51 -3.53
C LEU A 25 18.06 -3.57 -3.85
N GLU A 26 19.16 -3.66 -3.11
CA GLU A 26 20.19 -4.69 -3.32
C GLU A 26 19.63 -6.11 -3.20
N LEU A 27 18.69 -6.34 -2.28
CA LEU A 27 18.04 -7.64 -2.16
C LEU A 27 17.12 -7.99 -3.34
N LEU A 28 16.78 -7.01 -4.18
CA LEU A 28 15.95 -7.19 -5.38
C LEU A 28 16.80 -7.44 -6.64
N THR A 29 18.14 -7.35 -6.57
CA THR A 29 19.06 -7.55 -7.71
C THR A 29 18.91 -8.94 -8.35
N ALA A 30 18.71 -9.99 -7.55
CA ALA A 30 18.51 -11.35 -8.07
C ALA A 30 17.28 -11.50 -8.99
N ARG A 31 16.31 -10.59 -8.87
CA ARG A 31 15.09 -10.54 -9.67
C ARG A 31 15.19 -9.53 -10.83
N ALA A 32 15.92 -8.44 -10.62
CA ALA A 32 16.03 -7.30 -11.52
C ALA A 32 17.46 -6.72 -11.47
N PRO A 33 18.42 -7.32 -12.20
CA PRO A 33 19.84 -7.07 -12.01
C PRO A 33 20.35 -5.78 -12.66
N ASP A 34 19.72 -5.30 -13.73
CA ASP A 34 20.41 -4.41 -14.69
C ASP A 34 20.47 -2.94 -14.28
N ASP A 35 19.39 -2.39 -13.73
CA ASP A 35 19.36 -0.97 -13.34
C ASP A 35 18.47 -0.75 -12.12
N ALA A 36 18.73 0.35 -11.42
CA ALA A 36 18.00 0.81 -10.26
C ALA A 36 17.81 2.33 -10.32
N SER A 37 16.62 2.80 -9.99
CA SER A 37 16.32 4.22 -9.81
C SER A 37 15.66 4.46 -8.47
N THR A 38 15.90 5.65 -7.93
CA THR A 38 15.25 6.13 -6.71
C THR A 38 14.64 7.50 -6.95
N TRP A 39 13.62 7.79 -6.19
CA TRP A 39 12.98 9.10 -6.18
C TRP A 39 12.68 9.51 -4.75
N ARG A 40 13.00 10.76 -4.43
CA ARG A 40 12.72 11.38 -3.16
C ARG A 40 11.72 12.51 -3.35
N ASP A 41 10.68 12.48 -2.54
CA ASP A 41 9.76 13.59 -2.41
C ASP A 41 10.52 14.85 -1.94
N PRO A 42 10.36 16.02 -2.59
CA PRO A 42 11.03 17.25 -2.18
C PRO A 42 10.77 17.64 -0.72
N ASP A 43 9.58 17.34 -0.21
CA ASP A 43 9.23 17.59 1.19
C ASP A 43 9.73 16.49 2.13
N GLY A 44 10.43 15.48 1.61
CA GLY A 44 10.99 14.33 2.33
C GLY A 44 9.96 13.32 2.82
N ALA A 45 8.70 13.42 2.40
CA ALA A 45 7.61 12.60 2.93
C ALA A 45 7.57 11.18 2.34
N ALA A 46 8.28 10.93 1.24
CA ALA A 46 8.32 9.63 0.57
C ALA A 46 9.66 9.39 -0.13
N LEU A 47 10.01 8.10 -0.19
CA LEU A 47 11.12 7.55 -0.95
C LEU A 47 10.61 6.35 -1.75
N LEU A 48 10.81 6.36 -3.05
CA LEU A 48 10.44 5.29 -3.97
C LEU A 48 11.70 4.72 -4.61
N GLY A 49 11.72 3.41 -4.79
CA GLY A 49 12.77 2.65 -5.45
C GLY A 49 12.18 1.76 -6.53
N PHE A 50 12.95 1.59 -7.60
CA PHE A 50 12.60 0.77 -8.74
C PHE A 50 13.86 0.03 -9.22
N ARG A 51 13.72 -1.26 -9.55
CA ARG A 51 14.73 -2.02 -10.29
C ARG A 51 14.12 -2.71 -11.48
N TRP A 52 14.90 -2.88 -12.53
CA TRP A 52 14.47 -3.62 -13.71
C TRP A 52 15.51 -4.58 -14.25
N LEU A 53 14.99 -5.56 -14.99
CA LEU A 53 15.69 -6.43 -15.91
C LEU A 53 15.33 -5.96 -17.32
N LYS A 54 16.34 -5.53 -18.06
CA LYS A 54 16.32 -5.19 -19.47
C LYS A 54 16.28 -6.47 -20.29
N THR A 55 15.26 -6.61 -21.13
CA THR A 55 15.05 -7.84 -21.91
C THR A 55 15.47 -7.69 -23.38
N GLN A 56 15.48 -6.46 -23.90
CA GLN A 56 15.93 -6.14 -25.26
C GLN A 56 17.07 -5.11 -25.22
N PRO A 57 18.05 -5.15 -26.14
CA PRO A 57 19.20 -4.24 -26.15
C PRO A 57 18.86 -2.74 -26.24
N ASP A 58 17.78 -2.39 -26.91
CA ASP A 58 17.29 -1.02 -27.14
C ASP A 58 16.19 -0.59 -26.16
N GLU A 59 15.75 -1.50 -25.27
CA GLU A 59 14.75 -1.19 -24.25
C GLU A 59 15.28 -0.10 -23.31
N GLN A 60 14.42 0.88 -23.02
CA GLN A 60 14.69 1.95 -22.07
C GLN A 60 13.97 1.69 -20.75
N SER A 61 14.65 2.04 -19.65
CA SER A 61 14.09 1.84 -18.32
C SER A 61 12.81 2.66 -18.18
N PRO A 62 11.67 2.04 -17.78
CA PRO A 62 10.48 2.80 -17.48
C PRO A 62 10.68 3.62 -16.21
N GLY A 63 11.68 3.32 -15.37
CA GLY A 63 12.01 4.11 -14.18
C GLY A 63 10.83 4.43 -13.26
N ILE A 64 10.98 5.50 -12.48
CA ILE A 64 9.90 6.06 -11.67
C ILE A 64 9.21 7.15 -12.50
N GLN A 65 7.90 7.02 -12.64
CA GLN A 65 7.07 7.90 -13.45
C GLN A 65 6.54 9.06 -12.62
N HIS A 66 6.47 10.24 -13.22
CA HIS A 66 6.00 11.46 -12.58
C HIS A 66 4.98 12.18 -13.44
N SER A 67 4.02 12.84 -12.79
CA SER A 67 3.02 13.66 -13.47
C SER A 67 2.84 14.99 -12.74
N GLU A 68 3.05 16.09 -13.48
CA GLU A 68 2.79 17.48 -13.08
C GLU A 68 3.40 17.87 -11.72
N GLY A 69 4.53 17.26 -11.34
CA GLY A 69 5.15 17.48 -10.03
C GLY A 69 4.28 17.05 -8.84
N ARG A 70 3.13 16.42 -9.05
CA ARG A 70 2.17 16.03 -8.01
C ARG A 70 2.24 14.54 -7.71
N LEU A 71 2.26 13.71 -8.75
CA LEU A 71 2.24 12.27 -8.61
C LEU A 71 3.62 11.69 -8.92
N ALA A 72 4.01 10.69 -8.14
CA ALA A 72 5.19 9.85 -8.39
C ALA A 72 4.77 8.39 -8.30
N MET A 73 5.24 7.55 -9.22
CA MET A 73 4.85 6.14 -9.30
C MET A 73 6.03 5.23 -9.62
N THR A 74 6.16 4.16 -8.85
CA THR A 74 7.02 3.01 -9.16
C THR A 74 6.12 1.80 -9.45
N CYS A 75 6.45 1.02 -10.49
CA CYS A 75 5.59 -0.06 -10.96
C CYS A 75 6.39 -1.29 -11.42
N ASP A 76 6.11 -2.45 -10.85
CA ASP A 76 6.54 -3.76 -11.34
C ASP A 76 5.42 -4.38 -12.17
N GLY A 77 5.59 -4.47 -13.48
CA GLY A 77 4.56 -5.03 -14.34
C GLY A 77 4.67 -4.66 -15.80
N HIS A 78 3.86 -5.34 -16.61
CA HIS A 78 3.65 -5.04 -18.01
C HIS A 78 2.15 -4.81 -18.21
N VAL A 79 1.82 -3.71 -18.91
CA VAL A 79 0.46 -3.41 -19.32
C VAL A 79 0.27 -4.02 -20.71
N PHE A 80 -0.63 -4.99 -20.80
CA PHE A 80 -0.92 -5.71 -22.03
C PHE A 80 -2.28 -5.26 -22.56
N ASP A 81 -2.43 -4.00 -22.97
CA ASP A 81 -3.70 -3.51 -23.53
C ASP A 81 -3.74 -3.54 -25.07
N GLY A 82 -2.71 -4.10 -25.71
CA GLY A 82 -2.58 -4.19 -27.17
C GLY A 82 -2.40 -2.85 -27.88
N LYS A 83 -2.29 -1.74 -27.14
CA LYS A 83 -2.19 -0.36 -27.67
C LYS A 83 -0.82 0.28 -27.41
N GLY A 84 0.16 -0.50 -26.94
CA GLY A 84 1.54 -0.03 -26.70
C GLY A 84 1.66 0.93 -25.52
N GLN A 85 0.73 0.90 -24.56
CA GLN A 85 0.69 1.90 -23.49
C GLN A 85 1.57 1.45 -22.31
N GLY A 86 2.67 2.17 -22.09
CA GLY A 86 3.63 1.89 -21.03
C GLY A 86 3.14 2.29 -19.63
N VAL A 87 4.01 2.13 -18.64
CA VAL A 87 3.77 2.46 -17.22
C VAL A 87 3.25 3.90 -17.03
N SER A 88 3.59 4.84 -17.91
CA SER A 88 3.09 6.22 -17.91
C SER A 88 1.56 6.33 -18.05
N GLU A 89 0.90 5.47 -18.83
CA GLU A 89 -0.57 5.51 -18.97
C GLU A 89 -1.27 5.09 -17.68
N LEU A 90 -0.68 4.16 -16.90
CA LEU A 90 -1.25 3.79 -15.60
C LEU A 90 -1.31 5.00 -14.66
N LEU A 91 -0.29 5.85 -14.70
CA LEU A 91 -0.26 7.08 -13.91
C LEU A 91 -1.31 8.08 -14.41
N ALA A 92 -1.44 8.23 -15.73
CA ALA A 92 -2.44 9.11 -16.33
C ALA A 92 -3.88 8.65 -16.02
N ARG A 93 -4.15 7.34 -16.09
CA ARG A 93 -5.43 6.73 -15.66
C ARG A 93 -5.72 7.02 -14.19
N PHE A 94 -4.72 6.84 -13.32
CA PHE A 94 -4.87 7.14 -11.90
C PHE A 94 -5.12 8.63 -11.64
N ALA A 95 -4.46 9.53 -12.37
CA ALA A 95 -4.69 10.97 -12.26
C ALA A 95 -6.16 11.34 -12.57
N ARG A 96 -6.77 10.69 -13.58
CA ARG A 96 -8.16 10.92 -13.99
C ARG A 96 -9.19 10.28 -13.06
N SER A 97 -8.97 9.03 -12.65
CA SER A 97 -10.01 8.20 -12.02
C SER A 97 -9.66 7.72 -10.61
N GLY A 98 -8.50 8.07 -10.08
CA GLY A 98 -8.03 7.64 -8.76
C GLY A 98 -8.04 6.11 -8.63
N ALA A 99 -8.67 5.60 -7.56
CA ALA A 99 -8.74 4.16 -7.30
C ALA A 99 -9.49 3.36 -8.37
N ASP A 100 -10.37 4.01 -9.14
CA ASP A 100 -11.14 3.34 -10.20
C ASP A 100 -10.34 3.14 -11.49
N ALA A 101 -9.10 3.63 -11.56
CA ALA A 101 -8.20 3.49 -12.71
C ALA A 101 -7.92 2.04 -13.12
N TRP A 102 -8.11 1.09 -12.20
CA TRP A 102 -7.81 -0.32 -12.39
C TRP A 102 -9.01 -1.13 -12.92
N ARG A 103 -10.20 -0.52 -13.04
CA ARG A 103 -11.38 -1.22 -13.56
C ARG A 103 -11.19 -1.61 -15.03
N GLY A 104 -11.44 -2.88 -15.33
CA GLY A 104 -11.35 -3.42 -16.69
C GLY A 104 -9.93 -3.45 -17.27
N LEU A 105 -8.90 -3.27 -16.43
CA LEU A 105 -7.51 -3.33 -16.86
C LEU A 105 -7.05 -4.79 -16.90
N ASP A 106 -6.72 -5.27 -18.10
CA ASP A 106 -6.03 -6.54 -18.31
C ASP A 106 -4.52 -6.31 -18.30
N ALA A 107 -3.90 -6.44 -17.12
CA ALA A 107 -2.48 -6.22 -16.94
C ALA A 107 -1.96 -6.98 -15.72
N GLN A 108 -0.67 -7.32 -15.75
CA GLN A 108 0.05 -7.86 -14.60
C GLN A 108 0.89 -6.74 -13.99
N PHE A 109 0.52 -6.26 -12.80
CA PHE A 109 1.19 -5.13 -12.18
C PHE A 109 1.14 -5.15 -10.66
N ALA A 110 2.15 -4.56 -10.05
CA ALA A 110 2.22 -4.13 -8.66
C ALA A 110 2.78 -2.70 -8.68
N LEU A 111 2.06 -1.74 -8.10
CA LEU A 111 2.45 -0.34 -8.17
C LEU A 111 2.27 0.39 -6.83
N ALA A 112 3.05 1.44 -6.68
CA ALA A 112 2.97 2.38 -5.58
C ALA A 112 2.94 3.81 -6.13
N ILE A 113 1.88 4.54 -5.81
CA ILE A 113 1.67 5.93 -6.24
C ILE A 113 1.67 6.84 -5.02
N TRP A 114 2.56 7.82 -5.02
CA TRP A 114 2.61 8.90 -4.05
C TRP A 114 1.95 10.16 -4.62
N ASP A 115 0.89 10.64 -3.96
CA ASP A 115 0.28 11.94 -4.24
C ASP A 115 0.81 12.96 -3.22
N ARG A 116 1.69 13.83 -3.69
CA ARG A 116 2.36 14.86 -2.88
C ARG A 116 1.37 15.84 -2.26
N THR A 117 0.39 16.28 -3.05
CA THR A 117 -0.61 17.27 -2.60
C THR A 117 -1.48 16.75 -1.47
N ARG A 118 -1.69 15.43 -1.42
CA ARG A 118 -2.53 14.77 -0.41
C ARG A 118 -1.73 14.01 0.65
N ALA A 119 -0.40 14.04 0.59
CA ALA A 119 0.49 13.22 1.39
C ALA A 119 0.01 11.76 1.50
N LYS A 120 -0.28 11.15 0.35
CA LYS A 120 -1.05 9.92 0.26
C LYS A 120 -0.34 8.86 -0.58
N LEU A 121 -0.17 7.67 0.01
CA LEU A 121 0.33 6.49 -0.69
C LEU A 121 -0.83 5.58 -1.10
N SER A 122 -0.88 5.24 -2.38
CA SER A 122 -1.80 4.25 -2.93
C SER A 122 -1.00 3.05 -3.43
N LEU A 123 -1.30 1.87 -2.89
CA LEU A 123 -0.71 0.60 -3.34
C LEU A 123 -1.76 -0.21 -4.08
N ALA A 124 -1.44 -0.72 -5.25
CA ALA A 124 -2.35 -1.54 -6.04
C ALA A 124 -1.62 -2.71 -6.69
N ARG A 125 -2.36 -3.79 -6.95
CA ARG A 125 -1.90 -4.98 -7.65
C ARG A 125 -2.96 -5.49 -8.60
N ASP A 126 -2.52 -6.24 -9.61
CA ASP A 126 -3.38 -6.91 -10.56
C ASP A 126 -4.39 -7.87 -9.88
N PRO A 127 -5.55 -8.12 -10.51
CA PRO A 127 -6.61 -8.95 -9.93
C PRO A 127 -6.23 -10.40 -9.62
N LEU A 128 -5.34 -10.98 -10.45
CA LEU A 128 -4.85 -12.34 -10.30
C LEU A 128 -3.74 -12.43 -9.24
N GLY A 129 -3.13 -11.31 -8.88
CA GLY A 129 -2.02 -11.22 -7.96
C GLY A 129 -0.74 -11.83 -8.54
N ALA A 130 -0.55 -11.74 -9.87
CA ALA A 130 0.64 -12.25 -10.55
C ALA A 130 1.92 -11.56 -10.07
N ARG A 131 1.87 -10.25 -9.77
CA ARG A 131 3.00 -9.49 -9.22
C ARG A 131 2.86 -9.32 -7.73
N PHE A 132 3.86 -9.67 -6.92
CA PHE A 132 3.80 -9.53 -5.46
C PHE A 132 4.05 -8.09 -4.99
N LEU A 133 3.34 -7.67 -3.95
CA LEU A 133 3.59 -6.41 -3.22
C LEU A 133 3.22 -6.60 -1.75
N TYR A 134 4.19 -6.38 -0.88
CA TYR A 134 4.07 -6.47 0.56
C TYR A 134 4.25 -5.10 1.19
N TYR A 135 3.64 -4.89 2.35
CA TYR A 135 3.80 -3.67 3.12
C TYR A 135 3.81 -3.93 4.62
N PHE A 136 4.42 -3.01 5.34
CA PHE A 136 4.34 -2.85 6.78
C PHE A 136 3.83 -1.43 7.07
N SER A 137 2.84 -1.32 7.95
CA SER A 137 2.24 -0.04 8.34
C SER A 137 2.43 0.20 9.83
N SER A 138 2.82 1.42 10.18
CA SER A 138 3.12 1.86 11.54
C SER A 138 2.72 3.32 11.72
N PRO A 139 2.73 3.87 12.95
CA PRO A 139 2.52 5.30 13.17
C PRO A 139 3.53 6.19 12.42
N ASP A 140 4.73 5.67 12.13
CA ASP A 140 5.80 6.37 11.42
C ASP A 140 5.63 6.36 9.89
N GLY A 141 4.61 5.70 9.37
CA GLY A 141 4.34 5.60 7.94
C GLY A 141 4.32 4.16 7.44
N VAL A 142 4.46 4.02 6.12
CA VAL A 142 4.38 2.74 5.42
C VAL A 142 5.71 2.41 4.76
N ILE A 143 6.10 1.15 4.82
CA ILE A 143 7.22 0.57 4.07
C ILE A 143 6.65 -0.51 3.17
N PHE A 144 7.07 -0.59 1.91
CA PHE A 144 6.60 -1.59 0.97
C PHE A 144 7.73 -2.17 0.13
N SER A 145 7.53 -3.38 -0.38
CA SER A 145 8.46 -4.03 -1.32
C SER A 145 7.78 -5.16 -2.09
N SER A 146 8.25 -5.45 -3.30
CA SER A 146 7.82 -6.61 -4.10
C SER A 146 8.15 -7.94 -3.43
N GLU A 147 9.12 -7.99 -2.51
CA GLU A 147 9.54 -9.21 -1.82
C GLU A 147 9.62 -9.03 -0.31
N LEU A 148 9.23 -10.06 0.45
CA LEU A 148 9.32 -10.06 1.91
C LEU A 148 10.75 -9.88 2.42
N LYS A 149 11.75 -10.51 1.78
CA LYS A 149 13.16 -10.39 2.21
C LYS A 149 13.65 -8.93 2.14
N SER A 150 13.26 -8.21 1.08
CA SER A 150 13.54 -6.79 0.91
C SER A 150 12.76 -5.95 1.91
N LEU A 151 11.48 -6.24 2.17
CA LEU A 151 10.69 -5.56 3.21
C LEU A 151 11.33 -5.70 4.61
N LEU A 152 11.75 -6.92 4.98
CA LEU A 152 12.33 -7.26 6.29
C LEU A 152 13.75 -6.73 6.48
N GLN A 153 14.37 -6.17 5.43
CA GLN A 153 15.65 -5.50 5.54
C GLN A 153 15.55 -4.19 6.31
N HIS A 154 14.38 -3.53 6.28
CA HIS A 154 14.19 -2.28 6.98
C HIS A 154 14.13 -2.51 8.51
N PRO A 155 14.94 -1.80 9.33
CA PRO A 155 15.06 -2.08 10.78
C PRO A 155 13.75 -1.98 11.57
N ALA A 156 12.84 -1.12 11.13
CA ALA A 156 11.54 -0.93 11.79
C ALA A 156 10.54 -2.07 11.54
N VAL A 157 10.80 -2.98 10.59
CA VAL A 157 9.90 -4.10 10.26
C VAL A 157 10.23 -5.29 11.18
N PRO A 158 9.32 -5.69 12.08
CA PRO A 158 9.59 -6.80 12.98
C PRO A 158 9.72 -8.13 12.21
N ARG A 159 10.68 -8.95 12.62
CA ARG A 159 10.93 -10.29 12.05
C ARG A 159 10.27 -11.38 12.91
N ARG A 160 9.02 -11.17 13.29
CA ARG A 160 8.26 -12.15 14.08
C ARG A 160 7.47 -13.07 13.17
N PHE A 161 7.70 -14.37 13.30
CA PHE A 161 6.90 -15.35 12.59
C PHE A 161 5.46 -15.36 13.10
N ASP A 162 4.53 -15.57 12.17
CA ASP A 162 3.18 -16.02 12.48
C ASP A 162 3.21 -17.55 12.39
N GLU A 163 3.14 -18.25 13.53
CA GLU A 163 3.23 -19.71 13.58
C GLU A 163 2.17 -20.39 12.72
N VAL A 164 0.95 -19.84 12.67
CA VAL A 164 -0.13 -20.33 11.81
C VAL A 164 0.22 -20.09 10.35
N GLY A 165 0.71 -18.89 10.03
CA GLY A 165 1.19 -18.54 8.69
C GLY A 165 2.33 -19.43 8.21
N VAL A 166 3.27 -19.78 9.09
CA VAL A 166 4.39 -20.69 8.81
C VAL A 166 3.87 -22.11 8.59
N ALA A 167 3.03 -22.64 9.47
CA ALA A 167 2.45 -23.96 9.33
C ALA A 167 1.72 -24.10 7.99
N HIS A 168 0.86 -23.14 7.66
CA HIS A 168 0.18 -23.11 6.37
C HIS A 168 1.14 -23.07 5.18
N TYR A 169 2.19 -22.24 5.23
CA TYR A 169 3.16 -22.19 4.15
C TYR A 169 3.91 -23.50 3.97
N LEU A 170 4.28 -24.17 5.07
CA LEU A 170 4.95 -25.46 5.00
C LEU A 170 4.03 -26.57 4.47
N THR A 171 2.73 -26.50 4.75
CA THR A 171 1.74 -27.48 4.26
C THR A 171 1.31 -27.22 2.81
N PHE A 172 1.09 -25.96 2.43
CA PHE A 172 0.42 -25.59 1.18
C PHE A 172 1.29 -24.78 0.21
N LEU A 173 2.54 -24.46 0.60
CA LEU A 173 3.42 -23.50 -0.09
C LEU A 173 2.79 -22.12 -0.26
N ASN A 174 1.76 -21.83 0.53
CA ASN A 174 0.97 -20.61 0.50
C ASN A 174 0.36 -20.36 1.89
N VAL A 175 0.10 -19.10 2.22
CA VAL A 175 -0.64 -18.74 3.44
C VAL A 175 -2.10 -18.47 3.08
N PRO A 176 -3.03 -19.41 3.29
CA PRO A 176 -4.44 -19.17 3.14
C PRO A 176 -4.92 -18.21 4.23
N GLY A 177 -5.88 -17.39 3.87
CA GLY A 177 -6.50 -16.39 4.71
C GLY A 177 -7.58 -15.71 3.89
N PRO A 178 -8.63 -15.15 4.53
CA PRO A 178 -9.87 -14.79 3.84
C PRO A 178 -9.69 -13.89 2.61
N GLU A 179 -8.56 -13.17 2.48
CA GLU A 179 -8.23 -12.48 1.22
C GLU A 179 -6.72 -12.39 0.88
N ARG A 180 -5.91 -13.44 1.15
CA ARG A 180 -4.47 -13.51 0.75
C ARG A 180 -3.64 -12.28 1.17
N CYS A 181 -3.87 -11.77 2.38
CA CYS A 181 -3.18 -10.60 2.92
C CYS A 181 -2.24 -10.92 4.08
N SER A 182 -2.36 -12.12 4.64
CA SER A 182 -1.46 -12.64 5.66
C SER A 182 -0.15 -13.08 5.01
N THR A 183 0.92 -13.03 5.81
CA THR A 183 2.24 -13.52 5.41
C THR A 183 2.76 -14.42 6.51
N ARG A 184 3.90 -15.08 6.30
CA ARG A 184 4.58 -15.85 7.36
C ARG A 184 5.08 -14.98 8.52
N PHE A 185 5.01 -13.65 8.42
CA PHE A 185 5.38 -12.72 9.47
C PHE A 185 4.17 -11.95 9.98
N ALA A 186 4.09 -11.77 11.29
CA ALA A 186 2.90 -11.29 11.99
C ALA A 186 2.53 -9.84 11.64
N GLU A 187 3.49 -9.00 11.26
CA GLU A 187 3.29 -7.57 11.00
C GLU A 187 3.33 -7.17 9.52
N SER A 188 3.88 -8.01 8.64
CA SER A 188 3.80 -7.74 7.21
C SER A 188 2.49 -8.22 6.62
N ARG A 189 2.01 -7.46 5.64
CA ARG A 189 0.78 -7.75 4.91
C ARG A 189 1.09 -7.77 3.42
N GLN A 190 0.38 -8.61 2.69
CA GLN A 190 0.37 -8.55 1.23
C GLN A 190 -0.77 -7.63 0.79
N VAL A 191 -0.52 -6.79 -0.23
CA VAL A 191 -1.56 -5.93 -0.80
C VAL A 191 -2.63 -6.82 -1.44
N ARG A 192 -3.89 -6.54 -1.10
CA ARG A 192 -5.08 -7.20 -1.68
C ARG A 192 -5.05 -7.07 -3.20
N SER A 193 -5.37 -8.14 -3.91
CA SER A 193 -5.58 -8.04 -5.36
C SER A 193 -6.83 -7.19 -5.63
N TRP A 194 -6.76 -6.33 -6.65
CA TRP A 194 -7.92 -5.54 -7.04
C TRP A 194 -9.06 -6.44 -7.52
N ARG A 195 -10.28 -6.18 -7.09
CA ARG A 195 -11.49 -6.85 -7.61
C ARG A 195 -12.52 -5.79 -7.92
N SER A 196 -13.16 -5.87 -9.09
CA SER A 196 -14.37 -5.11 -9.35
C SER A 196 -15.40 -5.46 -8.28
N PRO A 197 -16.08 -4.47 -7.67
CA PRO A 197 -17.22 -4.78 -6.82
C PRO A 197 -18.25 -5.57 -7.64
N PRO A 198 -18.90 -6.60 -7.06
CA PRO A 198 -19.98 -7.29 -7.76
C PRO A 198 -21.06 -6.26 -8.12
N ALA A 199 -21.70 -6.44 -9.28
CA ALA A 199 -22.59 -5.47 -9.92
C ALA A 199 -23.81 -5.02 -9.09
N ALA A 200 -24.01 -5.54 -7.88
CA ALA A 200 -25.17 -5.31 -7.03
C ALA A 200 -24.86 -4.78 -5.61
N SER A 201 -23.63 -4.38 -5.28
CA SER A 201 -23.32 -3.84 -3.94
C SER A 201 -22.64 -2.48 -4.00
N SER A 202 -23.30 -1.45 -3.44
CA SER A 202 -22.79 -0.08 -3.24
C SER A 202 -21.70 0.03 -2.18
N THR A 203 -20.93 -1.04 -1.94
CA THR A 203 -19.89 -1.08 -0.90
C THR A 203 -18.53 -0.78 -1.51
N SER A 204 -17.94 0.34 -1.09
CA SER A 204 -16.58 0.78 -1.46
C SER A 204 -15.55 -0.34 -1.22
N ALA A 205 -14.91 -0.80 -2.29
CA ALA A 205 -13.85 -1.81 -2.23
C ALA A 205 -12.55 -1.19 -1.70
N ALA A 206 -11.94 -1.82 -0.69
CA ALA A 206 -10.74 -1.32 -0.03
C ALA A 206 -9.48 -1.56 -0.88
N SER A 207 -9.15 -0.63 -1.77
CA SER A 207 -7.75 -0.37 -2.10
C SER A 207 -7.03 0.12 -0.85
N GLY A 208 -5.87 -0.47 -0.54
CA GLY A 208 -5.01 -0.07 0.57
C GLY A 208 -4.56 1.37 0.38
N THR A 209 -5.30 2.28 0.99
CA THR A 209 -5.14 3.71 0.79
C THR A 209 -4.69 4.32 2.10
N PHE A 210 -3.44 4.78 2.16
CA PHE A 210 -2.87 5.37 3.36
C PHE A 210 -2.81 6.88 3.19
N SER A 211 -3.64 7.60 3.94
CA SER A 211 -3.58 9.06 4.07
C SER A 211 -2.86 9.39 5.37
N MET A 212 -1.76 10.13 5.27
CA MET A 212 -1.16 10.73 6.46
C MET A 212 -1.90 12.02 6.79
N ARG A 213 -2.24 12.19 8.08
CA ARG A 213 -2.60 13.51 8.60
C ARG A 213 -1.30 14.24 8.95
N PRO A 214 -1.09 15.50 8.53
CA PRO A 214 0.04 16.28 9.00
C PRO A 214 -0.03 16.39 10.53
N SER A 215 1.07 16.04 11.22
CA SER A 215 1.16 16.25 12.66
C SER A 215 1.33 17.75 12.91
N THR A 216 0.27 18.43 13.35
CA THR A 216 0.40 19.77 13.91
C THR A 216 0.97 19.66 15.32
N SER A 217 2.26 19.96 15.48
CA SER A 217 2.87 20.30 16.78
C SER A 217 3.56 21.66 16.61
N GLY A 218 3.33 22.70 17.40
CA GLY A 218 2.43 22.90 18.53
C GLY A 218 2.47 24.39 18.90
N THR A 219 1.37 24.93 19.41
CA THR A 219 1.39 26.21 20.14
C THR A 219 1.44 25.86 21.62
N THR A 220 2.54 26.24 22.26
CA THR A 220 2.78 26.10 23.68
C THR A 220 1.70 26.86 24.46
N ARG A 221 0.90 26.16 25.26
CA ARG A 221 0.16 26.80 26.34
C ARG A 221 0.45 26.08 27.65
N THR A 222 1.27 26.74 28.44
CA THR A 222 1.59 26.46 29.83
C THR A 222 0.31 26.39 30.65
N THR A 223 0.05 25.25 31.31
CA THR A 223 -0.73 25.19 32.56
C THR A 223 -0.46 23.88 33.30
N THR A 224 0.30 24.03 34.38
CA THR A 224 0.25 23.40 35.71
C THR A 224 -0.46 22.05 35.90
N SER A 225 0.36 21.04 36.26
CA SER A 225 0.15 19.96 37.26
C SER A 225 -1.26 19.43 37.55
N ARG A 226 -1.51 18.17 37.18
CA ARG A 226 -1.88 17.10 38.13
C ARG A 226 -1.74 15.70 37.52
N LYS A 227 -1.10 14.80 38.28
CA LYS A 227 -0.94 13.36 38.04
C LYS A 227 -2.25 12.72 37.54
N HIS A 228 -2.19 11.82 36.55
CA HIS A 228 -3.00 10.59 36.44
C HIS A 228 -2.48 9.68 35.31
N ALA A 229 -2.69 8.38 35.49
CA ALA A 229 -2.10 7.24 34.77
C ALA A 229 -2.16 7.33 33.23
N ARG A 230 -1.02 7.04 32.57
CA ARG A 230 -0.92 6.99 31.11
C ARG A 230 -1.31 5.59 30.60
N SER A 231 -2.61 5.40 30.38
CA SER A 231 -3.12 4.39 29.46
C SER A 231 -2.63 4.72 28.05
N THR A 232 -1.80 3.85 27.47
CA THR A 232 -1.35 3.95 26.08
C THR A 232 -2.48 3.57 25.14
N LYS A 233 -3.38 4.53 24.86
CA LYS A 233 -4.37 4.42 23.80
C LYS A 233 -3.62 4.27 22.46
N ARG A 234 -3.61 3.05 21.91
CA ARG A 234 -3.26 2.78 20.52
C ARG A 234 -4.08 3.70 19.60
N PRO A 235 -3.50 4.32 18.56
CA PRO A 235 -4.29 4.99 17.55
C PRO A 235 -5.19 3.95 16.87
N SER A 236 -6.50 4.19 16.94
CA SER A 236 -7.52 3.34 16.35
C SER A 236 -7.43 3.39 14.82
N VAL A 237 -7.18 2.24 14.22
CA VAL A 237 -7.48 1.99 12.81
C VAL A 237 -9.00 2.09 12.65
N VAL A 238 -9.49 3.10 11.94
CA VAL A 238 -10.90 3.16 11.56
C VAL A 238 -11.10 2.19 10.40
N ALA A 239 -11.33 0.93 10.75
CA ALA A 239 -12.13 0.05 9.91
C ALA A 239 -13.58 0.45 10.16
N ALA A 240 -14.22 1.10 9.19
CA ALA A 240 -15.64 1.37 9.27
C ALA A 240 -16.39 0.02 9.29
N SER A 241 -16.84 -0.39 10.47
CA SER A 241 -17.91 -1.38 10.60
C SER A 241 -19.24 -0.66 10.38
N PRO A 242 -20.18 -1.21 9.61
CA PRO A 242 -21.53 -0.66 9.56
C PRO A 242 -22.17 -0.85 10.94
N GLY A 243 -22.35 0.26 11.65
CA GLY A 243 -23.06 0.30 12.91
C GLY A 243 -24.52 -0.05 12.70
N ARG A 244 -25.01 -1.06 13.43
CA ARG A 244 -26.43 -1.24 13.72
C ARG A 244 -26.87 -0.16 14.72
N SER A 245 -27.90 0.61 14.37
CA SER A 245 -29.06 1.04 15.18
C SER A 245 -29.75 2.20 14.44
N ALA A 246 -31.05 2.48 14.50
CA ALA A 246 -32.10 2.15 15.45
C ALA A 246 -33.48 2.22 14.71
N ARG A 247 -34.45 1.36 15.02
CA ARG A 247 -35.64 1.66 15.85
C ARG A 247 -36.57 2.77 15.30
N CYS A 248 -37.74 2.36 14.81
CA CYS A 248 -39.00 3.13 14.80
C CYS A 248 -40.11 2.12 15.19
N SER A 249 -40.53 2.10 16.46
CA SER A 249 -41.64 2.85 17.08
C SER A 249 -42.99 2.14 16.94
N ARG A 250 -43.57 1.85 18.11
CA ARG A 250 -44.89 1.27 18.33
C ARG A 250 -45.99 2.15 17.70
N GLY A 251 -47.01 1.49 17.17
CA GLY A 251 -48.35 2.06 16.94
C GLY A 251 -49.36 0.92 16.92
N ALA A 252 -50.14 0.79 17.99
CA ALA A 252 -51.25 -0.14 18.10
C ALA A 252 -52.56 0.60 17.81
N THR A 253 -53.41 0.10 16.91
CA THR A 253 -54.89 0.22 17.02
C THR A 253 -55.63 -0.73 16.06
N THR A 254 -56.34 -1.70 16.67
CA THR A 254 -57.70 -2.25 16.42
C THR A 254 -58.43 -2.11 15.07
N ARG A 255 -58.85 -3.27 14.50
CA ARG A 255 -60.21 -3.65 13.96
C ARG A 255 -60.07 -4.98 13.19
N ALA A 256 -60.61 -6.13 13.63
CA ALA A 256 -62.00 -6.59 13.55
C ALA A 256 -62.65 -6.40 12.16
N GLN A 257 -62.77 -7.48 11.36
CA GLN A 257 -64.02 -8.08 10.87
C GLN A 257 -63.81 -9.03 9.67
N MET A 258 -64.51 -10.18 9.76
CA MET A 258 -64.87 -11.21 8.77
C MET A 258 -63.80 -12.20 8.31
#